data_AF-A0A9X7ZJT7-F1
#
_entry.id   AF-A0A9X7ZJT7-F1
#
_cell.length_a   1.000
_cell.length_b   1.000
_cell.length_c   1.000
_cell.angle_alpha   90.00
_cell.angle_beta   90.00
_cell.angle_gamma   90.00
#
_symmetry.space_group_name_H-M   'P 1'
#
loop_
_entity.id
_entity.type
_entity.pdbx_description
1 polymer ?
#
loop_
_entity_poly.entity_id
_entity_poly.type
_entity_poly.pdbx_seq_one_letter_code
_entity_poly.pdbx_strand_id
1 'polypeptide(L)'
;MRLTGLIAVLLLIAGCSGAKVEEPEPTSTGPVTSSAAPPSTSGTSTSAKPAGPLAPPAAGAAIADVIAWIEAGRPVDAAEYHKTTRDGEVTDLIDDVAFTVPAAPRRATTCITDAGSPDSALACVVDLANPPAQPADVYGEWKGGWVDFGGNTLRVGSAHGDPGRFVHGEGAQLPDGSALSFGDYRCRADRVGLICVNYAHRSAVLFSPQGIGTFGCLHPVPPPADAGELFSCAS
;
A
#
# COMPACT_ATOMS: atom_id res chain seq x y z
N MET A 1 44.53 -4.57 30.11
CA MET A 1 45.82 -4.79 29.41
C MET A 1 45.79 -4.02 28.09
N ARG A 2 46.91 -3.49 27.61
CA ARG A 2 46.95 -2.70 26.36
C ARG A 2 47.27 -3.61 25.18
N LEU A 3 46.54 -3.50 24.08
CA LEU A 3 47.04 -3.86 22.76
C LEU A 3 46.91 -2.65 21.84
N THR A 4 47.93 -2.46 20.99
CA THR A 4 48.20 -1.24 20.22
C THR A 4 48.44 -1.63 18.77
N GLY A 5 48.07 -0.76 17.83
CA GLY A 5 48.49 -0.83 16.42
C GLY A 5 47.41 -1.36 15.46
N LEU A 6 47.43 -0.98 14.18
CA LEU A 6 48.25 0.05 13.53
C LEU A 6 47.56 0.57 12.26
N ILE A 7 47.93 1.78 11.82
CA ILE A 7 47.30 2.51 10.69
C ILE A 7 47.93 2.11 9.34
N ALA A 8 47.11 2.06 8.28
CA ALA A 8 47.55 2.21 6.89
C ALA A 8 46.54 3.08 6.13
N VAL A 9 47.01 3.91 5.19
CA VAL A 9 46.24 4.98 4.51
C VAL A 9 46.54 4.95 3.00
N LEU A 10 45.69 5.63 2.20
CA LEU A 10 45.82 5.96 0.77
C LEU A 10 45.36 4.82 -0.17
N LEU A 11 44.75 5.09 -1.33
CA LEU A 11 44.88 6.24 -2.25
C LEU A 11 43.54 6.79 -2.77
N LEU A 12 43.54 8.08 -3.17
CA LEU A 12 42.47 8.70 -3.96
C LEU A 12 42.61 8.31 -5.44
N ILE A 13 41.48 8.35 -6.18
CA ILE A 13 41.49 8.61 -7.62
C ILE A 13 40.52 9.77 -7.88
N ALA A 14 41.01 10.84 -8.52
CA ALA A 14 40.21 11.96 -8.98
C ALA A 14 39.79 11.76 -10.44
N GLY A 15 38.56 12.14 -10.79
CA GLY A 15 38.07 12.19 -12.16
C GLY A 15 37.47 13.56 -12.45
N CYS A 16 38.19 14.39 -13.21
CA CYS A 16 37.77 15.77 -13.51
C CYS A 16 37.09 15.90 -14.88
N SER A 17 36.01 16.69 -14.88
CA SER A 17 35.60 17.69 -15.88
C SER A 17 35.49 17.33 -17.38
N GLY A 18 34.35 17.74 -17.95
CA GLY A 18 34.13 17.82 -19.40
C GLY A 18 32.92 18.67 -19.77
N ALA A 19 32.90 19.95 -19.38
CA ALA A 19 31.88 20.88 -19.85
C ALA A 19 32.17 21.36 -21.29
N LYS A 20 31.13 21.45 -22.12
CA LYS A 20 31.11 22.32 -23.31
C LYS A 20 29.82 23.15 -23.29
N VAL A 21 30.00 24.46 -23.23
CA VAL A 21 29.00 25.48 -23.53
C VAL A 21 29.50 26.16 -24.80
N GLU A 22 28.69 26.24 -25.86
CA GLU A 22 29.04 26.98 -27.08
C GLU A 22 27.79 27.54 -27.78
N GLU A 23 27.51 28.82 -27.50
CA GLU A 23 26.61 29.79 -28.17
C GLU A 23 27.02 31.19 -27.59
N PRO A 24 26.81 32.40 -28.18
CA PRO A 24 26.07 32.83 -29.39
C PRO A 24 26.99 33.56 -30.43
N GLU A 25 26.58 34.38 -31.43
CA GLU A 25 25.25 34.89 -31.84
C GLU A 25 24.99 34.87 -33.38
N PRO A 26 25.35 35.87 -34.25
CA PRO A 26 24.38 36.28 -35.27
C PRO A 26 24.83 36.32 -36.74
N THR A 27 23.86 36.22 -37.65
CA THR A 27 23.79 37.09 -38.85
C THR A 27 22.32 37.26 -39.26
N SER A 28 21.93 38.53 -39.47
CA SER A 28 20.57 38.93 -39.87
C SER A 28 20.39 38.93 -41.39
N THR A 29 19.18 38.62 -41.88
CA THR A 29 18.31 39.48 -42.73
C THR A 29 17.24 38.60 -43.43
N GLY A 30 15.95 38.95 -43.32
CA GLY A 30 14.84 38.28 -44.03
C GLY A 30 14.58 38.89 -45.42
N PRO A 31 13.33 38.92 -45.96
CA PRO A 31 12.09 38.22 -45.55
C PRO A 31 11.42 37.46 -46.72
N VAL A 32 10.36 36.65 -46.49
CA VAL A 32 9.05 36.70 -47.19
C VAL A 32 8.06 35.66 -46.66
N THR A 33 6.78 36.03 -46.69
CA THR A 33 5.60 35.22 -46.31
C THR A 33 5.24 34.16 -47.36
N SER A 34 4.86 32.94 -46.93
CA SER A 34 3.80 32.14 -47.57
C SER A 34 3.34 30.97 -46.69
N SER A 35 2.04 30.69 -46.74
CA SER A 35 1.37 29.65 -45.95
C SER A 35 1.54 28.25 -46.54
N ALA A 36 1.79 27.26 -45.68
CA ALA A 36 1.38 25.87 -45.91
C ALA A 36 1.25 25.15 -44.55
N ALA A 37 0.04 24.72 -44.20
CA ALA A 37 -0.18 23.92 -42.99
C ALA A 37 0.21 22.44 -43.25
N PRO A 38 0.82 21.74 -42.28
CA PRO A 38 1.02 20.29 -42.40
C PRO A 38 -0.33 19.56 -42.32
N PRO A 39 -0.54 18.47 -43.10
CA PRO A 39 -1.78 17.70 -43.05
C PRO A 39 -1.93 17.03 -41.68
N SER A 40 -3.04 17.33 -41.00
CA SER A 40 -3.39 16.73 -39.72
C SER A 40 -3.71 15.25 -39.91
N THR A 41 -2.82 14.36 -39.45
CA THR A 41 -3.14 12.94 -39.33
C THR A 41 -4.33 12.79 -38.38
N SER A 42 -5.45 12.29 -38.91
CA SER A 42 -6.68 12.05 -38.15
C SER A 42 -6.52 10.84 -37.22
N GLY A 43 -5.70 11.00 -36.18
CA GLY A 43 -5.68 10.10 -35.04
C GLY A 43 -7.06 10.12 -34.39
N THR A 44 -7.89 9.12 -34.70
CA THR A 44 -9.13 8.89 -33.97
C THR A 44 -8.75 8.40 -32.59
N SER A 45 -8.44 9.34 -31.68
CA SER A 45 -8.43 9.07 -30.26
C SER A 45 -9.86 8.76 -29.86
N THR A 46 -10.22 7.48 -29.91
CA THR A 46 -11.29 6.96 -29.06
C THR A 46 -10.84 7.21 -27.63
N SER A 47 -11.19 8.39 -27.10
CA SER A 47 -11.19 8.67 -25.68
C SER A 47 -12.13 7.63 -25.08
N ALA A 48 -11.54 6.56 -24.57
CA ALA A 48 -12.27 5.57 -23.81
C ALA A 48 -12.83 6.33 -22.61
N LYS A 49 -14.16 6.55 -22.64
CA LYS A 49 -14.91 7.02 -21.48
C LYS A 49 -14.39 6.24 -20.27
N PRO A 50 -13.95 6.91 -19.18
CA PRO A 50 -13.45 6.21 -18.02
C PRO A 50 -14.42 5.10 -17.65
N ALA A 51 -13.91 3.88 -17.49
CA ALA A 51 -14.68 2.84 -16.85
C ALA A 51 -15.20 3.44 -15.53
N GLY A 52 -16.50 3.33 -15.27
CA GLY A 52 -17.07 3.89 -14.06
C GLY A 52 -16.39 3.30 -12.81
N PRO A 53 -16.68 3.82 -11.60
CA PRO A 53 -16.07 3.40 -10.33
C PRO A 53 -16.47 1.98 -9.87
N LEU A 54 -16.75 1.10 -10.83
CA LEU A 54 -16.99 -0.33 -10.71
C LEU A 54 -15.69 -1.12 -10.81
N ALA A 55 -14.80 -0.78 -11.75
CA ALA A 55 -13.53 -1.50 -11.96
C ALA A 55 -12.48 -1.12 -10.89
N PRO A 56 -11.83 -2.09 -10.22
CA PRO A 56 -10.79 -1.80 -9.23
C PRO A 56 -9.66 -0.94 -9.79
N PRO A 57 -9.10 0.00 -9.01
CA PRO A 57 -7.95 0.81 -9.41
C PRO A 57 -6.74 -0.06 -9.77
N ALA A 58 -6.10 0.24 -10.91
CA ALA A 58 -4.83 -0.38 -11.28
C ALA A 58 -3.67 0.17 -10.44
N ALA A 59 -2.58 -0.58 -10.32
CA ALA A 59 -1.37 -0.13 -9.62
C ALA A 59 -0.89 1.23 -10.16
N GLY A 60 -0.55 2.17 -9.26
CA GLY A 60 -0.16 3.54 -9.62
C GLY A 60 -1.32 4.49 -9.95
N ALA A 61 -2.58 4.07 -9.80
CA ALA A 61 -3.73 4.97 -9.90
C ALA A 61 -3.64 6.14 -8.90
N ALA A 62 -4.16 7.31 -9.27
CA ALA A 62 -4.16 8.47 -8.40
C ALA A 62 -5.05 8.21 -7.17
N ILE A 63 -4.61 8.62 -5.97
CA ILE A 63 -5.34 8.37 -4.73
C ILE A 63 -6.79 8.89 -4.75
N ALA A 64 -7.07 9.95 -5.52
CA ALA A 64 -8.43 10.47 -5.70
C ALA A 64 -9.36 9.45 -6.40
N ASP A 65 -8.85 8.73 -7.41
CA ASP A 65 -9.60 7.69 -8.12
C ASP A 65 -9.81 6.46 -7.23
N VAL A 66 -8.80 6.12 -6.41
CA VAL A 66 -8.89 5.03 -5.42
C VAL A 66 -9.95 5.35 -4.36
N ILE A 67 -9.94 6.55 -3.81
CA ILE A 67 -10.97 7.03 -2.86
C ILE A 67 -12.36 6.96 -3.51
N ALA A 68 -12.53 7.53 -4.71
CA ALA A 68 -13.82 7.54 -5.41
C ALA A 68 -14.33 6.13 -5.72
N TRP A 69 -13.44 5.16 -6.01
CA TRP A 69 -13.82 3.76 -6.16
C TRP A 69 -14.25 3.13 -4.84
N ILE A 70 -13.52 3.35 -3.75
CA ILE A 70 -13.88 2.83 -2.42
C ILE A 70 -15.25 3.37 -1.99
N GLU A 71 -15.49 4.67 -2.17
CA GLU A 71 -16.74 5.37 -1.81
C GLU A 71 -17.94 4.98 -2.67
N ALA A 72 -17.71 4.47 -3.88
CA ALA A 72 -18.76 3.90 -4.73
C ALA A 72 -19.20 2.48 -4.30
N GLY A 73 -18.56 1.88 -3.30
CA GLY A 73 -19.01 0.63 -2.69
C GLY A 73 -20.33 0.80 -1.92
N ARG A 74 -21.13 -0.26 -1.85
CA ARG A 74 -22.36 -0.30 -1.06
C ARG A 74 -22.01 -0.17 0.43
N PRO A 75 -22.43 0.89 1.14
CA PRO A 75 -22.12 1.02 2.56
C PRO A 75 -22.74 -0.12 3.38
N VAL A 76 -22.01 -0.62 4.37
CA VAL A 76 -22.50 -1.52 5.43
C VAL A 76 -22.41 -0.81 6.77
N ASP A 77 -23.20 -1.25 7.75
CA ASP A 77 -23.15 -0.72 9.12
C ASP A 77 -21.93 -1.28 9.86
N ALA A 78 -21.12 -0.40 10.46
CA ALA A 78 -19.97 -0.79 11.26
C ALA A 78 -20.38 -1.57 12.53
N ALA A 79 -21.59 -1.31 13.05
CA ALA A 79 -22.13 -1.99 14.23
C ALA A 79 -22.18 -3.53 14.09
N GLU A 80 -22.24 -4.05 12.85
CA GLU A 80 -22.25 -5.49 12.57
C GLU A 80 -20.87 -6.15 12.69
N TYR A 81 -19.78 -5.37 12.78
CA TYR A 81 -18.39 -5.85 12.71
C TYR A 81 -17.61 -5.72 14.03
N HIS A 82 -18.23 -5.29 15.13
CA HIS A 82 -17.62 -5.24 16.46
C HIS A 82 -17.60 -6.60 17.19
N LYS A 83 -17.56 -7.71 16.44
CA LYS A 83 -17.61 -9.07 17.01
C LYS A 83 -16.66 -9.99 16.28
N THR A 84 -16.00 -10.84 17.07
CA THR A 84 -15.22 -11.98 16.57
C THR A 84 -15.84 -13.29 17.03
N THR A 85 -15.59 -14.35 16.29
CA THR A 85 -16.03 -15.70 16.65
C THR A 85 -14.88 -16.69 16.54
N ARG A 86 -14.69 -17.50 17.59
CA ARG A 86 -13.72 -18.60 17.64
C ARG A 86 -14.35 -19.82 18.28
N ASP A 87 -14.25 -20.97 17.62
CA ASP A 87 -14.73 -22.27 18.14
C ASP A 87 -16.21 -22.26 18.62
N GLY A 88 -17.01 -21.33 18.10
CA GLY A 88 -18.42 -21.10 18.47
C GLY A 88 -18.65 -20.05 19.57
N GLU A 89 -17.61 -19.59 20.24
CA GLU A 89 -17.65 -18.48 21.21
C GLU A 89 -17.61 -17.13 20.48
N VAL A 90 -18.48 -16.20 20.87
CA VAL A 90 -18.55 -14.84 20.31
C VAL A 90 -17.98 -13.86 21.32
N THR A 91 -16.93 -13.13 20.94
CA THR A 91 -16.36 -12.03 21.73
C THR A 91 -16.83 -10.70 21.14
N ASP A 92 -17.33 -9.80 22.01
CA ASP A 92 -17.61 -8.41 21.66
C ASP A 92 -16.32 -7.59 21.76
N LEU A 93 -16.00 -6.84 20.70
CA LEU A 93 -14.77 -6.05 20.59
C LEU A 93 -14.92 -4.63 21.15
N ILE A 94 -16.14 -4.20 21.49
CA ILE A 94 -16.47 -2.87 22.02
C ILE A 94 -16.15 -1.75 21.02
N ASP A 95 -14.88 -1.34 20.94
CA ASP A 95 -14.40 -0.25 20.10
C ASP A 95 -13.81 -0.76 18.76
N ASP A 96 -13.32 -2.00 18.74
CA ASP A 96 -12.61 -2.56 17.59
C ASP A 96 -13.52 -3.24 16.56
N VAL A 97 -13.10 -3.20 15.30
CA VAL A 97 -13.78 -3.74 14.12
C VAL A 97 -12.97 -4.91 13.56
N ALA A 98 -13.62 -6.06 13.39
CA ALA A 98 -13.06 -7.24 12.74
C ALA A 98 -13.92 -7.69 11.56
N PHE A 99 -13.26 -8.11 10.47
CA PHE A 99 -13.96 -8.62 9.30
C PHE A 99 -13.11 -9.57 8.47
N THR A 100 -13.75 -10.40 7.65
CA THR A 100 -13.10 -11.28 6.67
C THR A 100 -13.48 -10.91 5.23
N VAL A 101 -12.59 -11.15 4.28
CA VAL A 101 -12.82 -10.92 2.84
C VAL A 101 -12.49 -12.20 2.06
N PRO A 102 -13.41 -12.74 1.23
CA PRO A 102 -13.15 -13.91 0.40
C PRO A 102 -11.97 -13.70 -0.54
N ALA A 103 -11.08 -14.70 -0.64
CA ALA A 103 -9.82 -14.58 -1.38
C ALA A 103 -9.48 -15.86 -2.18
N ALA A 104 -10.52 -16.57 -2.64
CA ALA A 104 -10.40 -17.85 -3.33
C ALA A 104 -9.47 -17.75 -4.56
N PRO A 105 -8.59 -18.76 -4.81
CA PRO A 105 -8.54 -20.07 -4.16
C PRO A 105 -7.73 -20.14 -2.85
N ARG A 106 -7.25 -19.00 -2.34
CA ARG A 106 -6.46 -18.93 -1.09
C ARG A 106 -7.37 -18.69 0.13
N ARG A 107 -6.81 -18.74 1.34
CA ARG A 107 -7.56 -18.43 2.56
C ARG A 107 -8.03 -16.98 2.55
N ALA A 108 -9.20 -16.72 3.14
CA ALA A 108 -9.76 -15.39 3.29
C ALA A 108 -8.75 -14.43 3.95
N THR A 109 -8.79 -13.16 3.57
CA THR A 109 -8.08 -12.11 4.29
C THR A 109 -8.85 -11.78 5.56
N THR A 110 -8.22 -11.90 6.72
CA THR A 110 -8.83 -11.58 8.02
C THR A 110 -8.22 -10.29 8.55
N CYS A 111 -9.05 -9.30 8.85
CA CYS A 111 -8.64 -7.98 9.32
C CYS A 111 -9.25 -7.66 10.68
N ILE A 112 -8.50 -6.95 11.52
CA ILE A 112 -8.96 -6.44 12.82
C ILE A 112 -8.23 -5.13 13.16
N THR A 113 -8.96 -4.18 13.72
CA THR A 113 -8.39 -2.93 14.22
C THR A 113 -7.73 -3.12 15.60
N ASP A 114 -7.11 -2.06 16.10
CA ASP A 114 -6.70 -1.93 17.49
C ASP A 114 -6.78 -0.45 17.86
N ALA A 115 -7.93 -0.04 18.37
CA ALA A 115 -8.24 1.34 18.76
C ALA A 115 -7.34 1.83 19.92
N GLY A 116 -6.68 0.91 20.63
CA GLY A 116 -5.66 1.22 21.64
C GLY A 116 -4.26 1.46 21.06
N SER A 117 -4.02 1.11 19.79
CA SER A 117 -2.71 1.25 19.14
C SER A 117 -2.59 2.58 18.39
N PRO A 118 -1.60 3.45 18.73
CA PRO A 118 -1.33 4.66 17.97
C PRO A 118 -0.68 4.39 16.60
N ASP A 119 -0.06 3.21 16.41
CA ASP A 119 0.86 2.93 15.30
C ASP A 119 0.36 1.83 14.32
N SER A 120 -0.53 0.94 14.75
CA SER A 120 -1.14 -0.11 13.88
C SER A 120 -2.65 -0.21 14.12
N ALA A 121 -3.38 0.78 13.60
CA ALA A 121 -4.83 0.87 13.74
C ALA A 121 -5.61 -0.17 12.90
N LEU A 122 -5.00 -0.78 11.87
CA LEU A 122 -5.59 -1.89 11.11
C LEU A 122 -4.52 -2.95 10.81
N ALA A 123 -4.72 -4.17 11.31
CA ALA A 123 -3.91 -5.35 10.96
C ALA A 123 -4.74 -6.31 10.10
N CYS A 124 -4.15 -6.81 9.02
CA CYS A 124 -4.75 -7.83 8.15
C CYS A 124 -3.78 -9.00 7.93
N VAL A 125 -4.28 -10.23 8.00
CA VAL A 125 -3.53 -11.44 7.61
C VAL A 125 -4.01 -11.87 6.22
N VAL A 126 -3.08 -11.92 5.27
CA VAL A 126 -3.30 -12.28 3.87
C VAL A 126 -2.54 -13.58 3.57
N ASP A 127 -3.22 -14.57 3.00
CA ASP A 127 -2.57 -15.75 2.43
C ASP A 127 -1.93 -15.39 1.09
N LEU A 128 -0.76 -14.75 1.15
CA LEU A 128 0.01 -14.31 -0.01
C LEU A 128 0.56 -15.51 -0.80
N ALA A 129 0.53 -15.40 -2.13
CA ALA A 129 1.14 -16.39 -3.02
C ALA A 129 2.68 -16.40 -2.92
N ASN A 130 3.29 -15.21 -2.72
CA ASN A 130 4.72 -15.02 -2.54
C ASN A 130 4.95 -14.05 -1.36
N PRO A 131 4.88 -14.53 -0.10
CA PRO A 131 5.12 -13.68 1.07
C PRO A 131 6.61 -13.29 1.19
N PRO A 132 6.95 -12.16 1.83
CA PRO A 132 8.32 -11.83 2.19
C PRO A 132 9.00 -12.95 2.99
N ALA A 133 10.27 -13.20 2.66
CA ALA A 133 11.10 -14.15 3.39
C ALA A 133 11.36 -13.65 4.82
N GLN A 134 11.48 -14.59 5.76
CA GLN A 134 11.81 -14.28 7.15
C GLN A 134 13.21 -13.64 7.26
N PRO A 135 13.35 -12.43 7.83
CA PRO A 135 14.65 -11.86 8.18
C PRO A 135 15.41 -12.74 9.19
N ALA A 136 16.73 -12.71 9.14
CA ALA A 136 17.60 -13.57 9.96
C ALA A 136 17.43 -13.35 11.48
N ASP A 137 17.11 -12.12 11.90
CA ASP A 137 17.08 -11.69 13.30
C ASP A 137 15.66 -11.72 13.91
N VAL A 138 14.70 -12.41 13.28
CA VAL A 138 13.33 -12.58 13.80
C VAL A 138 13.28 -13.54 14.99
N TYR A 139 12.71 -13.07 16.09
CA TYR A 139 12.33 -13.87 17.24
C TYR A 139 10.80 -14.05 17.32
N GLY A 140 10.34 -15.30 17.43
CA GLY A 140 8.91 -15.65 17.44
C GLY A 140 8.42 -16.22 16.10
N GLU A 141 7.11 -16.37 15.96
CA GLU A 141 6.50 -16.97 14.77
C GLU A 141 6.43 -15.96 13.62
N TRP A 142 7.19 -16.20 12.55
CA TRP A 142 7.13 -15.38 11.34
C TRP A 142 5.78 -15.50 10.63
N LYS A 143 5.14 -14.37 10.36
CA LYS A 143 3.92 -14.27 9.55
C LYS A 143 4.16 -13.32 8.39
N GLY A 144 4.77 -13.82 7.30
CA GLY A 144 5.01 -13.05 6.08
C GLY A 144 3.74 -12.46 5.44
N GLY A 145 2.57 -13.05 5.70
CA GLY A 145 1.26 -12.53 5.31
C GLY A 145 0.63 -11.52 6.27
N TRP A 146 1.28 -11.17 7.39
CA TRP A 146 0.78 -10.15 8.32
C TRP A 146 1.07 -8.76 7.79
N VAL A 147 0.05 -7.91 7.76
CA VAL A 147 0.10 -6.57 7.20
C VAL A 147 -0.45 -5.56 8.20
N ASP A 148 0.40 -4.68 8.72
CA ASP A 148 0.02 -3.58 9.60
C ASP A 148 -0.10 -2.29 8.78
N PHE A 149 -1.29 -1.67 8.73
CA PHE A 149 -1.55 -0.42 8.02
C PHE A 149 -1.90 0.72 8.99
N GLY A 150 -0.89 1.48 9.40
CA GLY A 150 -1.02 2.65 10.28
C GLY A 150 -1.47 3.94 9.57
N GLY A 151 -1.84 3.87 8.29
CA GLY A 151 -2.22 5.05 7.49
C GLY A 151 -0.99 5.74 6.88
N ASN A 152 -0.14 6.36 7.68
CA ASN A 152 1.11 6.97 7.18
C ASN A 152 2.23 5.94 6.91
N THR A 153 2.06 4.72 7.39
CA THR A 153 3.01 3.61 7.31
C THR A 153 2.29 2.32 6.94
N LEU A 154 3.03 1.39 6.34
CA LEU A 154 2.59 0.04 6.03
C LEU A 154 3.75 -0.93 6.25
N ARG A 155 3.56 -1.99 7.04
CA ARG A 155 4.52 -3.07 7.23
C ARG A 155 3.95 -4.38 6.67
N VAL A 156 4.74 -5.13 5.91
CA VAL A 156 4.38 -6.46 5.38
C VAL A 156 5.38 -7.49 5.89
N GLY A 157 4.88 -8.54 6.53
CA GLY A 157 5.70 -9.56 7.17
C GLY A 157 6.28 -9.07 8.51
N SER A 158 5.88 -9.73 9.59
CA SER A 158 6.41 -9.48 10.94
C SER A 158 6.34 -10.74 11.81
N ALA A 159 7.08 -10.73 12.91
CA ALA A 159 7.02 -11.77 13.93
C ALA A 159 5.85 -11.50 14.90
N HIS A 160 5.06 -12.53 15.23
CA HIS A 160 3.96 -12.42 16.19
C HIS A 160 4.01 -13.54 17.22
N GLY A 161 3.71 -13.18 18.48
CA GLY A 161 3.59 -14.14 19.58
C GLY A 161 2.17 -14.70 19.74
N ASP A 162 2.03 -15.62 20.68
CA ASP A 162 0.73 -16.13 21.15
C ASP A 162 0.52 -15.66 22.61
N PRO A 163 -0.60 -14.99 22.95
CA PRO A 163 -1.73 -14.61 22.08
C PRO A 163 -1.41 -13.44 21.15
N GLY A 164 -1.75 -13.59 19.87
CA GLY A 164 -1.74 -12.51 18.88
C GLY A 164 -3.09 -11.79 18.76
N ARG A 165 -3.14 -10.69 17.99
CA ARG A 165 -4.35 -9.83 17.87
C ARG A 165 -5.63 -10.57 17.45
N PHE A 166 -5.51 -11.68 16.71
CA PHE A 166 -6.63 -12.53 16.29
C PHE A 166 -6.99 -13.64 17.30
N VAL A 167 -6.60 -13.53 18.58
CA VAL A 167 -6.86 -14.56 19.60
C VAL A 167 -8.35 -14.89 19.76
N HIS A 168 -9.23 -13.91 19.61
CA HIS A 168 -10.69 -14.06 19.70
C HIS A 168 -11.35 -14.57 18.39
N GLY A 169 -10.56 -14.83 17.35
CA GLY A 169 -11.01 -15.43 16.09
C GLY A 169 -11.26 -14.44 14.96
N GLU A 170 -12.24 -14.75 14.12
CA GLU A 170 -12.52 -14.03 12.88
C GLU A 170 -13.78 -13.18 13.01
N GLY A 171 -13.79 -12.02 12.36
CA GLY A 171 -14.96 -11.14 12.28
C GLY A 171 -15.91 -11.50 11.14
N ALA A 172 -17.05 -10.81 11.08
CA ALA A 172 -18.07 -11.03 10.05
C ALA A 172 -17.52 -10.82 8.63
N GLN A 173 -18.03 -11.58 7.65
CA GLN A 173 -17.58 -11.45 6.26
C GLN A 173 -18.08 -10.14 5.65
N LEU A 174 -17.16 -9.32 5.12
CA LEU A 174 -17.47 -8.16 4.30
C LEU A 174 -17.75 -8.62 2.84
N PRO A 175 -18.98 -8.49 2.31
CA PRO A 175 -19.30 -9.00 0.97
C PRO A 175 -18.68 -8.19 -0.17
N ASP A 176 -18.42 -8.83 -1.32
CA ASP A 176 -17.98 -8.17 -2.55
C ASP A 176 -18.82 -6.92 -2.88
N GLY A 177 -18.12 -5.83 -3.21
CA GLY A 177 -18.70 -4.53 -3.52
C GLY A 177 -19.26 -3.77 -2.31
N SER A 178 -19.18 -4.32 -1.09
CA SER A 178 -19.47 -3.55 0.13
C SER A 178 -18.30 -2.65 0.52
N ALA A 179 -18.61 -1.51 1.15
CA ALA A 179 -17.66 -0.60 1.77
C ALA A 179 -17.97 -0.43 3.27
N LEU A 180 -16.97 -0.67 4.11
CA LEU A 180 -17.01 -0.57 5.57
C LEU A 180 -16.15 0.61 6.03
N SER A 181 -16.65 1.42 6.96
CA SER A 181 -15.98 2.61 7.50
C SER A 181 -15.76 2.50 9.00
N PHE A 182 -14.57 2.89 9.47
CA PHE A 182 -14.19 2.90 10.90
C PHE A 182 -13.03 3.88 11.12
N GLY A 183 -13.16 4.79 12.09
CA GLY A 183 -12.18 5.87 12.29
C GLY A 183 -11.89 6.66 11.00
N ASP A 184 -10.61 6.90 10.71
CA ASP A 184 -10.14 7.51 9.45
C ASP A 184 -10.10 6.54 8.26
N TYR A 185 -10.58 5.30 8.41
CA TYR A 185 -10.49 4.27 7.38
C TYR A 185 -11.82 4.04 6.65
N ARG A 186 -11.71 3.72 5.36
CA ARG A 186 -12.76 3.01 4.63
C ARG A 186 -12.15 1.92 3.77
N CYS A 187 -12.71 0.73 3.87
CA CYS A 187 -12.31 -0.45 3.11
C CYS A 187 -13.44 -0.89 2.18
N ARG A 188 -13.14 -1.17 0.91
CA ARG A 188 -14.06 -1.81 -0.04
C ARG A 188 -13.54 -3.19 -0.44
N ALA A 189 -14.39 -4.20 -0.28
CA ALA A 189 -14.11 -5.57 -0.73
C ALA A 189 -14.43 -5.73 -2.22
N ASP A 190 -13.62 -6.50 -2.93
CA ASP A 190 -13.81 -6.88 -4.33
C ASP A 190 -13.16 -8.24 -4.60
N ARG A 191 -13.44 -8.84 -5.76
CA ARG A 191 -12.84 -10.12 -6.19
C ARG A 191 -11.33 -10.07 -6.37
N VAL A 192 -10.75 -8.89 -6.57
CA VAL A 192 -9.29 -8.71 -6.63
C VAL A 192 -8.63 -8.72 -5.24
N GLY A 193 -9.42 -8.55 -4.17
CA GLY A 193 -8.98 -8.38 -2.80
C GLY A 193 -9.66 -7.20 -2.11
N LEU A 194 -9.12 -6.80 -0.97
CA LEU A 194 -9.58 -5.67 -0.18
C LEU A 194 -8.78 -4.41 -0.52
N ILE A 195 -9.42 -3.26 -0.71
CA ILE A 195 -8.70 -1.98 -0.76
C ILE A 195 -9.17 -1.07 0.38
N CYS A 196 -8.25 -0.66 1.24
CA CYS A 196 -8.51 0.28 2.33
C CYS A 196 -7.79 1.60 2.11
N VAL A 197 -8.49 2.71 2.27
CA VAL A 197 -7.91 4.06 2.37
C VAL A 197 -7.86 4.50 3.83
N ASN A 198 -6.81 5.23 4.20
CA ASN A 198 -6.79 6.12 5.36
C ASN A 198 -6.95 7.57 4.86
N TYR A 199 -8.02 8.24 5.29
CA TYR A 199 -8.36 9.59 4.84
C TYR A 199 -7.43 10.68 5.38
N ALA A 200 -6.99 10.56 6.64
CA ALA A 200 -6.10 11.53 7.28
C ALA A 200 -4.75 11.66 6.57
N HIS A 201 -4.22 10.55 6.04
CA HIS A 201 -2.93 10.51 5.33
C HIS A 201 -3.05 10.46 3.80
N ARG A 202 -4.26 10.29 3.24
CA ARG A 202 -4.49 10.10 1.80
C ARG A 202 -3.57 9.02 1.22
N SER A 203 -3.59 7.87 1.88
CA SER A 203 -2.86 6.65 1.51
C SER A 203 -3.86 5.51 1.40
N ALA A 204 -3.58 4.53 0.54
CA ALA A 204 -4.39 3.32 0.47
C ALA A 204 -3.55 2.08 0.19
N VAL A 205 -4.11 0.92 0.56
CA VAL A 205 -3.47 -0.38 0.46
C VAL A 205 -4.44 -1.38 -0.16
N LEU A 206 -3.96 -2.11 -1.18
CA LEU A 206 -4.60 -3.33 -1.71
C LEU A 206 -4.02 -4.54 -0.98
N PHE A 207 -4.89 -5.30 -0.33
CA PHE A 207 -4.60 -6.60 0.27
C PHE A 207 -5.13 -7.68 -0.67
N SER A 208 -4.23 -8.36 -1.41
CA SER A 208 -4.60 -9.39 -2.38
C SER A 208 -3.75 -10.64 -2.21
N PRO A 209 -4.28 -11.86 -2.47
CA PRO A 209 -3.50 -13.08 -2.65
C PRO A 209 -2.27 -12.94 -3.57
N GLN A 210 -2.31 -12.03 -4.55
CA GLN A 210 -1.21 -11.82 -5.50
C GLN A 210 -0.07 -10.94 -4.97
N GLY A 211 -0.30 -10.20 -3.87
CA GLY A 211 0.65 -9.23 -3.33
C GLY A 211 -0.05 -8.07 -2.62
N ILE A 212 0.74 -7.27 -1.91
CA ILE A 212 0.29 -6.02 -1.31
C ILE A 212 0.61 -4.87 -2.26
N GLY A 213 -0.38 -4.02 -2.55
CA GLY A 213 -0.23 -2.83 -3.40
C GLY A 213 -0.41 -1.55 -2.60
N THR A 214 0.33 -0.49 -2.94
CA THR A 214 0.20 0.82 -2.27
C THR A 214 -0.29 1.91 -3.23
N PHE A 215 -0.94 2.92 -2.66
CA PHE A 215 -1.41 4.13 -3.35
C PHE A 215 -1.22 5.37 -2.46
N GLY A 216 -1.17 6.54 -3.09
CA GLY A 216 -0.93 7.80 -2.38
C GLY A 216 0.54 7.97 -2.02
N CYS A 217 0.83 8.40 -0.78
CA CYS A 217 2.17 8.72 -0.33
C CYS A 217 3.04 7.53 0.13
N LEU A 218 2.48 6.31 0.19
CA LEU A 218 3.21 5.14 0.70
C LEU A 218 4.28 4.66 -0.29
N HIS A 219 5.54 5.01 -0.03
CA HIS A 219 6.69 4.60 -0.81
C HIS A 219 7.56 3.58 -0.05
N PRO A 220 8.19 2.61 -0.73
CA PRO A 220 9.09 1.65 -0.09
C PRO A 220 10.25 2.36 0.61
N VAL A 221 10.55 1.94 1.84
CA VAL A 221 11.72 2.38 2.61
C VAL A 221 12.47 1.15 3.15
N PRO A 222 13.74 1.27 3.55
CA PRO A 222 14.47 0.14 4.14
C PRO A 222 13.72 -0.40 5.38
N PRO A 223 13.35 -1.69 5.42
CA PRO A 223 12.69 -2.26 6.57
C PRO A 223 13.66 -2.40 7.76
N PRO A 224 13.18 -2.32 9.02
CA PRO A 224 13.94 -2.76 10.19
C PRO A 224 14.17 -4.28 10.15
N ALA A 225 15.09 -4.76 11.00
CA ALA A 225 15.53 -6.16 11.00
C ALA A 225 14.43 -7.20 11.34
N ASP A 226 13.28 -6.76 11.87
CA ASP A 226 12.13 -7.57 12.26
C ASP A 226 10.96 -7.52 11.24
N ALA A 227 11.11 -6.79 10.14
CA ALA A 227 10.08 -6.59 9.11
C ALA A 227 10.50 -7.13 7.74
N GLY A 228 9.54 -7.58 6.93
CA GLY A 228 9.80 -8.08 5.58
C GLY A 228 9.90 -6.94 4.58
N GLU A 229 8.89 -6.08 4.57
CA GLU A 229 8.83 -4.84 3.79
C GLU A 229 8.25 -3.71 4.64
N LEU A 230 8.68 -2.48 4.37
CA LEU A 230 8.18 -1.28 5.03
C LEU A 230 7.93 -0.19 3.98
N PHE A 231 6.82 0.52 4.12
CA PHE A 231 6.47 1.68 3.32
C PHE A 231 6.10 2.85 4.24
N SER A 232 6.41 4.07 3.81
CA SER A 232 6.22 5.28 4.60
C SER A 232 5.78 6.45 3.70
N CYS A 233 4.97 7.34 4.26
CA CYS A 233 4.67 8.65 3.70
C CYS A 233 5.68 9.74 4.10
N ALA A 234 6.60 9.45 5.03
CA ALA A 234 7.75 10.31 5.30
C ALA A 234 8.86 9.99 4.28
N SER A 235 9.15 10.97 3.42
CA SER A 235 10.25 10.98 2.44
C SER A 235 11.29 12.02 2.80
#